data_AF-A0A524PQN0-F1
#
_entry.id   AF-A0A524PQN0-F1
#
_cell.length_a   1.000
_cell.length_b   1.000
_cell.length_c   1.000
_cell.angle_alpha   90.00
_cell.angle_beta   90.00
_cell.angle_gamma   90.00
#
_symmetry.space_group_name_H-M   'P 1'
#
loop_
_entity.id
_entity.type
_entity.pdbx_description
1 polymer ?
#
loop_
_entity_poly.entity_id
_entity_poly.type
_entity_poly.pdbx_seq_one_letter_code
_entity_poly.pdbx_strand_id
1 'polypeptide(L)'
;MRNIDPEEAATRQVTTMKEIIKIDAKEEAKVKEIFLQSSKEQKKVFDAMGPDGDREAMRAKMTEMNKKRDAELLKVLNKERMDAYTKEMEKRRQERANGRGN
;
A
#
# COMPACT_ATOMS: atom_id res chain seq x y z
N MET A 1 -6.14 -14.66 11.09
CA MET A 1 -5.69 -13.46 10.34
C MET A 1 -6.41 -12.25 10.91
N ARG A 2 -5.70 -11.14 11.18
CA ARG A 2 -6.37 -9.91 11.64
C ARG A 2 -7.21 -9.41 10.47
N ASN A 3 -8.54 -9.41 10.62
CA ASN A 3 -9.48 -8.92 9.60
C ASN A 3 -9.32 -7.40 9.56
N ILE A 4 -8.28 -6.91 8.90
CA ILE A 4 -8.03 -5.46 8.80
C ILE A 4 -9.11 -4.91 7.90
N ASP A 5 -9.88 -3.95 8.43
CA ASP A 5 -10.88 -3.24 7.66
C ASP A 5 -10.20 -2.50 6.49
N PRO A 6 -10.65 -2.68 5.24
CA PRO A 6 -10.03 -2.04 4.09
C PRO A 6 -10.08 -0.50 4.16
N GLU A 7 -11.07 0.09 4.83
CA GLU A 7 -11.16 1.54 5.05
C GLU A 7 -10.15 2.02 6.08
N GLU A 8 -9.97 1.25 7.15
CA GLU A 8 -8.95 1.55 8.16
C GLU A 8 -7.54 1.39 7.56
N ALA A 9 -7.31 0.35 6.75
CA ALA A 9 -6.07 0.13 6.02
C ALA A 9 -5.76 1.30 5.07
N ALA A 10 -6.75 1.72 4.28
CA ALA A 10 -6.60 2.84 3.36
C ALA A 10 -6.31 4.14 4.11
N THR A 11 -7.04 4.41 5.21
CA THR A 11 -6.85 5.61 6.02
C THR A 11 -5.44 5.66 6.61
N ARG A 12 -4.92 4.54 7.13
CA ARG A 12 -3.55 4.46 7.64
C ARG A 12 -2.51 4.74 6.54
N GLN A 13 -2.71 4.19 5.34
CA GLN A 13 -1.80 4.43 4.21
C GLN A 13 -1.80 5.90 3.80
N VAL A 14 -2.96 6.54 3.73
CA VAL A 14 -3.09 7.98 3.47
C VAL A 14 -2.38 8.80 4.55
N THR A 15 -2.60 8.49 5.84
CA THR A 15 -1.96 9.21 6.94
C THR A 15 -0.44 9.10 6.88
N THR A 16 0.10 7.89 6.69
CA THR A 16 1.55 7.71 6.50
C THR A 16 2.05 8.48 5.28
N MET A 17 1.29 8.50 4.19
CA MET A 17 1.67 9.28 3.02
C MET A 17 1.71 10.79 3.32
N LYS A 18 0.75 11.31 4.08
CA LYS A 18 0.71 12.73 4.53
C LYS A 18 1.89 13.11 5.43
N GLU A 19 2.40 12.17 6.22
CA GLU A 19 3.60 12.39 7.05
C GLU A 19 4.88 12.53 6.22
N ILE A 20 4.93 11.88 5.06
CA ILE A 20 6.14 11.82 4.22
C ILE A 20 6.09 12.91 3.14
N ILE A 21 4.94 13.08 2.52
CA ILE A 21 4.70 14.05 1.45
C ILE A 21 3.48 14.91 1.76
N LYS A 22 3.57 16.19 1.43
CA LYS A 22 2.40 17.07 1.49
C LYS A 22 1.48 16.73 0.33
N ILE A 23 0.25 16.37 0.66
CA ILE A 23 -0.87 16.23 -0.27
C ILE A 23 -1.99 17.19 0.13
N ASP A 24 -2.68 17.75 -0.86
CA ASP A 24 -3.84 18.60 -0.61
C ASP A 24 -5.14 17.78 -0.42
N ALA A 25 -6.24 18.44 -0.06
CA ALA A 25 -7.51 17.76 0.20
C ALA A 25 -8.12 17.05 -1.03
N LYS A 26 -7.83 17.54 -2.25
CA LYS A 26 -8.32 16.94 -3.50
C LYS A 26 -7.50 15.69 -3.86
N GLU A 27 -6.19 15.75 -3.69
CA GLU A 27 -5.27 14.63 -3.83
C GLU A 27 -5.57 13.56 -2.77
N GLU A 28 -5.80 13.96 -1.52
CA GLU A 28 -6.13 13.06 -0.41
C GLU A 28 -7.37 12.21 -0.69
N ALA A 29 -8.45 12.81 -1.20
CA ALA A 29 -9.67 12.07 -1.54
C ALA A 29 -9.40 10.99 -2.61
N LYS A 30 -8.68 11.36 -3.67
CA LYS A 30 -8.32 10.43 -4.77
C LYS A 30 -7.39 9.32 -4.27
N VAL A 31 -6.40 9.66 -3.47
CA VAL A 31 -5.45 8.69 -2.93
C VAL A 31 -6.14 7.73 -1.96
N LYS A 32 -7.05 8.24 -1.11
CA LYS A 32 -7.86 7.40 -0.23
C LYS A 32 -8.70 6.40 -1.02
N GLU A 33 -9.29 6.82 -2.13
CA GLU A 33 -10.06 5.94 -3.00
C GLU A 33 -9.18 4.86 -3.65
N ILE A 34 -8.01 5.23 -4.19
CA ILE A 34 -7.03 4.29 -4.75
C ILE A 34 -6.61 3.25 -3.70
N PHE A 35 -6.26 3.70 -2.49
CA PHE A 35 -5.87 2.79 -1.40
C PHE A 35 -7.04 1.90 -0.93
N LEU A 36 -8.27 2.41 -0.93
CA LEU A 36 -9.46 1.64 -0.57
C LEU A 36 -9.73 0.52 -1.59
N GLN A 37 -9.65 0.83 -2.88
CA GLN A 37 -9.81 -0.17 -3.94
C GLN A 37 -8.73 -1.25 -3.84
N SER A 38 -7.47 -0.84 -3.70
CA SER A 38 -6.34 -1.76 -3.52
C SER A 38 -6.50 -2.63 -2.27
N SER A 39 -6.96 -2.07 -1.14
CA SER A 39 -7.20 -2.82 0.09
C SER A 39 -8.34 -3.84 -0.04
N LYS A 40 -9.41 -3.48 -0.76
CA LYS A 40 -10.53 -4.39 -1.05
C LYS A 40 -10.10 -5.55 -1.94
N GLU A 41 -9.33 -5.27 -2.99
CA GLU A 41 -8.75 -6.31 -3.85
C GLU A 41 -7.82 -7.22 -3.05
N GLN A 42 -7.03 -6.63 -2.17
CA GLN A 42 -6.04 -7.35 -1.39
C GLN A 42 -6.74 -8.33 -0.46
N LYS A 43 -7.80 -7.87 0.22
CA LYS A 43 -8.68 -8.70 1.03
C LYS A 43 -9.27 -9.85 0.21
N LYS A 44 -9.80 -9.59 -0.99
CA LYS A 44 -10.33 -10.65 -1.87
C LYS A 44 -9.29 -11.69 -2.24
N VAL A 45 -8.05 -11.27 -2.55
CA VAL A 45 -6.96 -12.21 -2.86
C VAL A 45 -6.60 -13.06 -1.64
N PHE A 46 -6.52 -12.45 -0.46
CA PHE A 46 -6.27 -13.18 0.80
C PHE A 46 -7.40 -14.17 1.12
N ASP A 47 -8.66 -13.74 1.03
CA ASP A 47 -9.83 -14.57 1.30
C ASP A 47 -9.92 -15.74 0.30
N ALA A 48 -9.59 -15.49 -0.99
CA ALA A 48 -9.63 -16.51 -2.03
C ALA A 48 -8.49 -17.54 -1.94
N MET A 49 -7.36 -17.19 -1.34
CA MET A 49 -6.21 -18.09 -1.21
C MET A 49 -6.32 -19.05 -0.02
N GLY A 50 -7.10 -18.69 1.00
CA GLY A 50 -7.26 -19.52 2.20
C GLY A 50 -5.96 -19.67 3.02
N PRO A 51 -5.99 -20.49 4.09
CA PRO A 51 -4.86 -20.66 5.01
C PRO A 51 -3.65 -21.40 4.41
N ASP A 52 -3.87 -22.27 3.41
CA ASP A 52 -2.84 -23.08 2.75
C ASP A 52 -2.43 -22.53 1.37
N GLY A 53 -2.80 -21.27 1.08
CA GLY A 53 -2.56 -20.65 -0.21
C GLY A 53 -1.08 -20.54 -0.58
N ASP A 54 -0.78 -20.73 -1.87
CA ASP A 54 0.56 -20.55 -2.42
C ASP A 54 1.08 -19.12 -2.18
N ARG A 55 2.11 -19.03 -1.34
CA ARG A 55 2.74 -17.78 -0.95
C ARG A 55 3.47 -17.10 -2.11
N GLU A 56 3.96 -17.87 -3.08
CA GLU A 56 4.65 -17.33 -4.25
C GLU A 56 3.65 -16.69 -5.21
N ALA A 57 2.56 -17.40 -5.52
CA ALA A 57 1.43 -16.83 -6.26
C ALA A 57 0.84 -15.60 -5.55
N MET A 58 0.77 -15.61 -4.21
CA MET A 58 0.32 -14.45 -3.43
C MET A 58 1.25 -13.25 -3.62
N ARG A 59 2.57 -13.46 -3.52
CA ARG A 59 3.55 -12.40 -3.74
C ARG A 59 3.44 -11.83 -5.15
N ALA A 60 3.32 -12.67 -6.17
CA ALA A 60 3.16 -12.24 -7.55
C ALA A 60 1.92 -11.34 -7.73
N LYS A 61 0.76 -11.77 -7.21
CA LYS A 61 -0.48 -10.98 -7.24
C LYS A 61 -0.34 -9.66 -6.48
N MET A 62 0.27 -9.68 -5.29
CA MET A 62 0.50 -8.46 -4.52
C MET A 62 1.45 -7.50 -5.22
N THR A 63 2.49 -7.99 -5.88
CA THR A 63 3.40 -7.17 -6.67
C THR A 63 2.68 -6.51 -7.85
N GLU A 64 1.82 -7.25 -8.56
CA GLU A 64 1.02 -6.69 -9.65
C GLU A 64 0.04 -5.63 -9.15
N MET A 65 -0.65 -5.90 -8.04
CA MET A 65 -1.55 -4.94 -7.40
C MET A 65 -0.84 -3.67 -6.95
N ASN A 66 0.33 -3.79 -6.33
CA ASN A 66 1.14 -2.64 -5.93
C ASN A 66 1.55 -1.82 -7.16
N LYS A 67 1.99 -2.45 -8.25
CA LYS A 67 2.32 -1.75 -9.51
C LYS A 67 1.14 -0.97 -10.07
N LYS A 68 -0.06 -1.58 -10.10
CA LYS A 68 -1.29 -0.91 -10.56
C LYS A 68 -1.60 0.31 -9.70
N ARG A 69 -1.61 0.13 -8.39
CA ARG A 69 -1.84 1.20 -7.42
C ARG A 69 -0.82 2.33 -7.56
N ASP A 70 0.46 2.01 -7.67
CA ASP A 70 1.54 3.00 -7.78
C ASP A 70 1.43 3.78 -9.10
N ALA A 71 1.00 3.14 -10.19
CA ALA A 71 0.70 3.82 -11.46
C ALA A 71 -0.50 4.77 -11.36
N GLU A 72 -1.53 4.44 -10.58
CA GLU A 72 -2.65 5.34 -10.30
C GLU A 72 -2.24 6.50 -9.39
N LEU A 73 -1.43 6.22 -8.36
CA LEU A 73 -0.86 7.25 -7.50
C LEU A 73 0.00 8.23 -8.30
N LEU A 74 0.81 7.77 -9.27
CA LEU A 74 1.58 8.63 -10.17
C LEU A 74 0.74 9.53 -11.09
N LYS A 75 -0.55 9.23 -11.30
CA LYS A 75 -1.46 10.11 -12.05
C LYS A 75 -2.04 11.23 -11.17
N VAL A 76 -2.11 10.99 -9.86
CA VAL A 76 -2.65 11.93 -8.88
C VAL A 76 -1.54 12.77 -8.25
N LEU A 77 -0.42 12.13 -7.95
CA LEU A 77 0.79 12.69 -7.37
C LEU A 77 1.82 12.90 -8.47
N ASN A 78 2.68 13.89 -8.33
CA ASN A 78 3.83 14.03 -9.22
C ASN A 78 4.92 12.98 -8.91
N LYS A 79 5.84 12.79 -9.85
CA LYS A 79 6.93 11.81 -9.72
C LYS A 79 7.82 12.06 -8.50
N GLU A 80 8.14 13.32 -8.20
CA GLU A 80 8.99 13.69 -7.07
C GLU A 80 8.41 13.25 -5.72
N ARG A 81 7.12 13.49 -5.50
CA ARG A 81 6.43 13.06 -4.28
C ARG A 81 6.34 11.53 -4.20
N MET A 82 6.11 10.88 -5.33
CA MET A 82 6.06 9.42 -5.36
C MET A 82 7.43 8.78 -5.08
N ASP A 83 8.52 9.37 -5.58
CA ASP A 83 9.88 8.93 -5.30
C ASP A 83 10.24 9.12 -3.82
N ALA A 84 9.85 10.25 -3.22
CA ALA A 84 10.03 10.50 -1.78
C ALA A 84 9.27 9.48 -0.92
N TYR A 85 8.01 9.21 -1.26
CA TYR A 85 7.21 8.18 -0.59
C TYR A 85 7.83 6.78 -0.73
N THR A 86 8.26 6.41 -1.94
CA THR A 86 8.87 5.09 -2.21
C THR A 86 10.14 4.89 -1.39
N LYS A 87 11.06 5.86 -1.40
CA LYS A 87 12.32 5.80 -0.63
C LYS A 87 12.08 5.63 0.86
N GLU A 88 11.14 6.38 1.42
CA GLU A 88 10.83 6.30 2.84
C GLU A 88 10.16 4.97 3.20
N MET A 89 9.30 4.44 2.33
CA MET A 89 8.71 3.11 2.51
C MET A 89 9.74 1.99 2.41
N GLU A 90 10.72 2.10 1.50
CA GLU A 90 11.85 1.18 1.41
C GLU A 90 12.72 1.23 2.67
N LYS A 91 13.05 2.44 3.15
CA LYS A 91 13.79 2.63 4.39
C LYS A 91 13.07 1.98 5.58
N ARG A 92 11.77 2.26 5.75
CA ARG A 92 10.92 1.63 6.79
C ARG A 92 10.82 0.10 6.63
N ARG A 93 10.93 -0.41 5.40
CA ARG A 93 10.97 -1.86 5.14
C ARG A 93 12.32 -2.46 5.56
N GLN A 94 13.42 -1.80 5.23
CA GLN A 94 14.76 -2.20 5.63
C GLN A 94 14.94 -2.15 7.14
N GLU A 95 14.46 -1.10 7.81
CA GLU A 95 14.48 -0.97 9.27
C GLU A 95 13.71 -2.11 9.95
N ARG A 96 12.54 -2.51 9.41
CA ARG A 96 11.79 -3.66 9.91
C ARG A 96 12.44 -5.02 9.61
N ALA A 97 13.20 -5.11 8.52
CA ALA A 97 13.97 -6.31 8.21
C ALA A 97 15.17 -6.45 9.16
N ASN A 98 15.87 -5.34 9.44
CA ASN A 98 17.01 -5.30 10.34
C ASN A 98 16.61 -5.44 11.81
N GLY A 99 15.42 -4.95 12.21
CA GLY A 99 14.88 -5.09 13.56
C GLY A 99 14.24 -6.44 13.89
N ARG A 100 14.13 -7.36 12.91
CA ARG A 100 13.70 -8.76 13.13
C ARG A 100 14.88 -9.72 13.34
N GLY A 101 16.10 -9.19 13.43
CA GLY A 101 17.34 -9.93 13.64
C GLY A 101 17.85 -9.97 15.09
N ASN A 102 17.04 -9.58 16.09
CA ASN A 102 17.31 -9.75 17.51
C ASN A 102 16.21 -10.59 18.17
#